data_AF-A0A919V5K2-F1
#
_entry.id   AF-A0A919V5K2-F1
#
_cell.length_a   1.000
_cell.length_b   1.000
_cell.length_c   1.000
_cell.angle_alpha   90.00
_cell.angle_beta   90.00
_cell.angle_gamma   90.00
#
_symmetry.space_group_name_H-M   'P 1'
#
loop_
_entity.id
_entity.type
_entity.pdbx_description
1 polymer ?
#
loop_
_entity_poly.entity_id
_entity_poly.type
_entity_poly.pdbx_seq_one_letter_code
_entity_poly.pdbx_strand_id
1 'polypeptide(L)' 'MCDEDLAVALHKDFIDLPIERHPGRVLTDRMWELKSNFTACDAAYIALAELLDCPLVTGDAKLIGPHRATVDLYA' A
#
# COMPACT_ATOMS: atom_id res chain seq x y z
N MET A 1 -3.11 -26.96 -22.29
CA MET A 1 -4.18 -25.99 -22.01
C MET A 1 -4.08 -25.47 -20.57
N CYS A 2 -2.88 -25.33 -19.98
CA CYS A 2 -2.78 -25.56 -18.52
C CYS A 2 -1.90 -24.62 -17.68
N ASP A 3 -1.43 -23.45 -18.15
CA ASP A 3 -0.81 -22.48 -17.22
C ASP A 3 -0.88 -21.05 -17.76
N GLU A 4 -0.55 -20.88 -19.04
CA GLU A 4 -0.51 -19.56 -19.67
C GLU A 4 -1.91 -18.91 -19.76
N ASP A 5 -2.96 -19.70 -20.03
CA ASP A 5 -4.35 -19.21 -20.00
C ASP A 5 -4.78 -18.77 -18.59
N LEU A 6 -4.28 -19.43 -17.53
CA LEU A 6 -4.55 -19.06 -16.14
C LEU A 6 -3.78 -17.79 -15.75
N ALA A 7 -2.51 -17.69 -16.14
CA ALA A 7 -1.70 -16.49 -15.89
C ALA A 7 -2.30 -15.26 -16.57
N VAL A 8 -2.80 -15.40 -17.80
CA VAL A 8 -3.49 -14.31 -18.54
C VAL A 8 -4.79 -13.92 -17.84
N ALA A 9 -5.60 -14.89 -17.39
CA ALA A 9 -6.82 -14.62 -16.64
C ALA A 9 -6.53 -13.88 -15.33
N LEU A 10 -5.58 -14.36 -14.53
CA LEU A 10 -5.16 -13.72 -13.27
C LEU A 10 -4.62 -12.30 -13.48
N HIS A 11 -3.83 -12.10 -14.54
CA HIS A 11 -3.31 -10.77 -14.87
C HIS A 11 -4.43 -9.80 -15.23
N LYS A 12 -5.43 -10.27 -16.00
CA LYS A 12 -6.60 -9.46 -16.34
C LYS A 12 -7.41 -9.13 -15.09
N ASP A 13 -7.70 -10.11 -14.25
CA ASP A 13 -8.44 -9.91 -13.00
C ASP A 13 -7.72 -8.91 -12.08
N PHE A 14 -6.38 -8.97 -12.00
CA PHE A 14 -5.58 -8.01 -11.25
C PHE A 14 -5.71 -6.57 -11.77
N ILE A 15 -5.76 -6.39 -13.09
CA ILE A 15 -5.94 -5.06 -13.72
C ILE A 15 -7.35 -4.53 -13.47
N ASP A 16 -8.35 -5.41 -13.47
CA ASP A 16 -9.77 -5.07 -13.31
C ASP A 16 -10.17 -4.85 -11.84
N LEU A 17 -9.24 -4.99 -10.89
CA LEU A 17 -9.49 -4.64 -9.49
C LEU A 17 -9.95 -3.18 -9.36
N PRO A 18 -11.03 -2.91 -8.61
CA PRO A 18 -11.55 -1.56 -8.43
C PRO A 18 -10.68 -0.74 -7.47
N ILE A 19 -9.48 -0.36 -7.93
CA ILE A 19 -8.48 0.40 -7.17
C ILE A 19 -8.54 1.87 -7.59
N GLU A 20 -8.85 2.74 -6.63
CA GLU A 20 -8.64 4.17 -6.78
C GLU A 20 -7.15 4.50 -6.65
N ARG A 21 -6.58 5.16 -7.67
CA ARG A 21 -5.16 5.54 -7.66
C ARG A 21 -5.01 6.97 -7.17
N HIS A 22 -4.27 7.16 -6.08
CA HIS A 22 -3.99 8.49 -5.55
C HIS A 22 -2.66 9.05 -6.08
N PRO A 23 -2.57 10.35 -6.40
CA PRO A 23 -1.32 10.96 -6.88
C PRO A 23 -0.23 10.96 -5.80
N GLY A 24 0.91 10.31 -6.05
CA GLY A 24 2.00 10.22 -5.07
C GLY A 24 2.61 11.57 -4.65
N ARG A 25 2.50 12.61 -5.48
CA ARG A 25 3.07 13.94 -5.20
C ARG A 25 2.50 14.57 -3.91
N VAL A 26 1.23 14.31 -3.56
CA VAL A 26 0.64 14.90 -2.35
C VAL A 26 1.16 14.25 -1.06
N LEU A 27 1.85 13.12 -1.16
CA LEU A 27 2.34 12.33 -0.03
C LEU A 27 3.81 12.63 0.31
N THR A 28 4.53 13.35 -0.56
CA THR A 28 6.02 13.44 -0.49
C THR A 28 6.53 14.03 0.81
N ASP A 29 5.86 15.05 1.35
CA ASP A 29 6.29 15.72 2.58
C ASP A 29 6.17 14.76 3.76
N ARG A 30 5.03 14.06 3.87
CA ARG A 30 4.81 13.09 4.93
C ARG A 30 5.73 11.87 4.80
N MET A 31 5.95 11.40 3.57
CA MET A 31 6.92 10.33 3.30
C MET A 31 8.33 10.72 3.77
N TRP A 32 8.73 11.99 3.57
CA TRP A 32 10.05 12.49 3.99
C TRP A 32 10.21 12.53 5.51
N GLU A 33 9.15 12.81 6.26
CA GLU A 33 9.14 12.75 7.72
C GLU A 33 9.34 11.31 8.24
N LEU A 34 8.80 10.32 7.52
CA LEU A 34 8.86 8.90 7.90
C LEU A 34 10.19 8.20 7.56
N LYS A 35 11.07 8.85 6.78
CA LYS A 35 12.29 8.23 6.21
C LYS A 35 13.27 7.63 7.21
N SER A 36 13.22 8.03 8.48
CA SER A 36 14.11 7.49 9.52
C SER A 36 13.74 6.07 9.95
N ASN A 37 12.50 5.64 9.69
CA ASN A 37 11.96 4.36 10.16
C ASN A 37 11.48 3.45 9.01
N PHE A 38 11.15 4.03 7.84
CA PHE A 38 10.49 3.31 6.76
C PHE A 38 11.13 3.60 5.39
N THR A 39 11.06 2.62 4.48
CA THR A 39 11.46 2.85 3.08
C THR A 39 10.48 3.82 2.40
N ALA A 40 10.87 4.39 1.26
CA ALA A 40 9.98 5.28 0.51
C ALA A 40 8.65 4.59 0.11
N CYS A 41 8.70 3.31 -0.25
CA CYS A 41 7.50 2.54 -0.58
C CYS A 41 6.60 2.35 0.64
N ASP A 42 7.16 1.91 1.77
CA ASP A 42 6.43 1.72 3.02
C ASP A 42 5.79 3.05 3.49
N ALA A 43 6.57 4.14 3.43
CA ALA A 43 6.13 5.47 3.81
C ALA A 43 5.00 6.00 2.91
N ALA A 44 4.95 5.62 1.63
CA ALA A 44 3.87 6.02 0.74
C ALA A 44 2.52 5.41 1.15
N TYR A 45 2.50 4.13 1.53
CA TYR A 45 1.29 3.47 2.03
C TYR A 45 0.84 4.02 3.38
N ILE A 46 1.77 4.25 4.30
CA ILE A 46 1.47 4.88 5.60
C ILE A 46 0.92 6.30 5.40
N ALA A 47 1.59 7.12 4.59
CA ALA A 47 1.17 8.49 4.32
C ALA A 47 -0.20 8.56 3.63
N LEU A 48 -0.49 7.65 2.71
CA LEU A 48 -1.79 7.57 2.06
C LEU A 48 -2.89 7.19 3.04
N ALA A 49 -2.66 6.19 3.89
CA ALA A 49 -3.62 5.78 4.92
C ALA A 49 -3.90 6.91 5.92
N GLU A 50 -2.88 7.67 6.33
CA GLU A 50 -3.04 8.87 7.16
C GLU A 50 -3.84 9.98 6.45
N LEU A 51 -3.64 10.17 5.14
CA LEU A 51 -4.35 11.19 4.35
C LEU A 51 -5.83 10.86 4.18
N LEU A 52 -6.15 9.57 3.98
CA LEU A 52 -7.51 9.08 3.79
C LEU A 52 -8.25 8.80 5.09
N ASP A 53 -7.56 8.90 6.24
CA ASP A 53 -8.07 8.55 7.56
C ASP A 53 -8.67 7.13 7.61
N CYS A 54 -7.93 6.17 7.05
CA CYS A 54 -8.35 4.76 6.98
C CYS A 54 -7.27 3.79 7.48
N PRO A 55 -7.65 2.56 7.89
CA PRO A 55 -6.66 1.55 8.24
C PRO A 55 -5.78 1.15 7.05
N LEU A 56 -4.50 0.91 7.31
CA LEU A 56 -3.57 0.28 6.39
C LEU A 56 -3.63 -1.24 6.58
N VAL A 57 -4.32 -1.92 5.66
CA VAL A 57 -4.35 -3.39 5.63
C VAL A 57 -3.07 -3.91 4.95
N THR A 58 -2.32 -4.77 5.63
CA THR A 58 -1.04 -5.29 5.11
C THR A 58 -0.72 -6.66 5.69
N GLY A 59 0.04 -7.49 4.96
CA GLY A 59 0.66 -8.70 5.51
C GLY A 59 2.02 -8.42 6.16
N ASP A 60 2.53 -7.20 6.05
CA ASP A 60 3.88 -6.84 6.49
C ASP A 60 3.88 -6.21 7.89
N ALA A 61 4.22 -7.03 8.89
CA ALA A 61 4.30 -6.61 10.29
C ALA A 61 5.32 -5.49 10.56
N LYS A 62 6.29 -5.26 9.66
CA LYS A 62 7.29 -4.20 9.83
C LYS A 62 6.67 -2.80 9.74
N LEU A 63 5.46 -2.69 9.18
CA LEU A 63 4.75 -1.41 9.06
C LEU A 63 4.09 -0.98 10.36
N ILE A 64 4.13 -1.79 11.42
CA ILE A 64 3.74 -1.33 12.76
C ILE A 64 4.87 -0.46 13.31
N GLY A 65 4.58 0.80 13.64
CA GLY A 65 5.61 1.67 14.21
C GLY A 65 5.16 3.10 14.51
N PRO A 66 6.11 4.05 14.64
CA PRO A 66 5.85 5.41 15.09
C PRO A 66 5.26 6.30 13.97
N HIS A 67 3.98 6.13 13.69
CA HIS A 67 3.17 6.96 12.80
C HIS A 67 1.70 6.97 13.25
N ARG A 68 0.81 7.66 12.53
CA ARG A 68 -0.60 7.81 12.93
C ARG A 68 -1.54 6.79 12.30
N ALA A 69 -1.15 6.17 11.17
CA ALA A 69 -1.98 5.16 10.53
C ALA A 69 -2.23 3.98 11.47
N THR A 70 -3.49 3.54 11.55
CA THR A 70 -3.86 2.23 12.13
C THR A 70 -3.43 1.14 11.16
N VAL A 71 -2.80 0.06 11.66
CA VAL A 71 -2.32 -1.05 10.82
C VAL A 71 -3.11 -2.30 11.15
N ASP A 72 -3.78 -2.84 10.14
CA ASP A 72 -4.54 -4.08 10.23
C ASP A 72 -3.75 -5.19 9.54
N LEU A 73 -3.26 -6.15 10.31
CA LEU A 73 -2.51 -7.28 9.74
C LEU A 73 -3.46 -8.32 9.17
N TYR A 74 -3.29 -8.61 7.89
CA TYR A 74 -3.98 -9.70 7.21
C TYR A 74 -3.07 -10.94 7.18
N ALA A 75 -3.48 -11.99 7.90
CA ALA A 75 -2.76 -13.25 8.03
C ALA A 75 -3.43 -14.37 7.22
#